data_AF-A0A143XNK4-F1
#
_entry.id   AF-A0A143XNK4-F1
#
_cell.length_a   1.000
_cell.length_b   1.000
_cell.length_c   1.000
_cell.angle_alpha   90.00
_cell.angle_beta   90.00
_cell.angle_gamma   90.00
#
_symmetry.space_group_name_H-M   'P 1'
#
loop_
_entity.id
_entity.type
_entity.pdbx_description
1 polymer ?
#
loop_
_entity_poly.entity_id
_entity_poly.type
_entity_poly.pdbx_seq_one_letter_code
_entity_poly.pdbx_strand_id
1 'polypeptide(L)'
;MSTVRDAYLNDYDISEQEARELLKFCRTADKRQQALILHAAQIANDSIAIPILVNLTSGIGYDRLSKWYEIPMQRKDFQGYRRKALKILNDLIILHDEDKNKFF
;
A
#
# COMPACT_ATOMS: atom_id res chain seq x y z
N MET A 1 21.37 11.80 -0.93
CA MET A 1 21.55 10.38 -1.34
C MET A 1 20.18 9.74 -1.36
N SER A 2 19.52 9.68 -2.52
CA SER A 2 18.25 8.97 -2.66
C SER A 2 18.55 7.48 -2.54
N THR A 3 18.10 6.88 -1.45
CA THR A 3 18.18 5.42 -1.34
C THR A 3 17.22 4.83 -2.37
N VAL A 4 17.50 3.63 -2.85
CA VAL A 4 16.67 2.82 -3.76
C VAL A 4 15.19 2.68 -3.32
N ARG A 5 14.76 3.29 -2.21
CA ARG A 5 13.37 3.40 -1.74
C ARG A 5 12.53 4.42 -2.52
N ASP A 6 13.14 5.37 -3.23
CA ASP A 6 12.42 6.52 -3.79
C ASP A 6 11.89 6.29 -5.22
N ALA A 7 12.43 5.33 -5.99
CA ALA A 7 12.13 5.20 -7.42
C ALA A 7 10.92 4.32 -7.83
N TYR A 8 10.14 3.75 -6.91
CA TYR A 8 9.38 2.51 -7.18
C TYR A 8 7.85 2.61 -7.15
N LEU A 9 7.28 3.59 -7.85
CA LEU A 9 5.95 3.51 -8.48
C LEU A 9 5.92 4.22 -9.85
N ASN A 10 7.07 4.60 -10.41
CA ASN A 10 7.15 5.23 -11.73
C ASN A 10 6.60 4.32 -12.84
N ASP A 11 6.74 3.00 -12.71
CA ASP A 11 6.12 2.02 -13.62
C ASP A 11 4.58 2.09 -13.63
N TYR A 12 4.00 2.78 -12.65
CA TYR A 12 2.57 3.00 -12.48
C TYR A 12 2.17 4.48 -12.59
N ASP A 13 3.05 5.33 -13.15
CA ASP A 13 2.88 6.78 -13.29
C ASP A 13 2.58 7.53 -11.98
N ILE A 14 3.03 6.99 -10.83
CA ILE A 14 2.91 7.67 -9.53
C ILE A 14 4.26 8.31 -9.22
N SER A 15 4.25 9.63 -9.08
CA SER A 15 5.41 10.41 -8.69
C SER A 15 5.90 10.07 -7.28
N GLU A 16 7.17 10.36 -6.99
CA GLU A 16 7.71 10.14 -5.65
C GLU A 16 6.93 10.92 -4.56
N GLN A 17 6.39 12.09 -4.91
CA GLN A 17 5.63 12.91 -3.98
C GLN A 17 4.28 12.25 -3.63
N GLU A 18 3.55 11.78 -4.64
CA GLU A 18 2.29 11.04 -4.44
C GLU A 18 2.55 9.76 -3.65
N ALA A 19 3.64 9.04 -3.94
CA ALA A 19 4.01 7.85 -3.18
C ALA A 19 4.26 8.17 -1.69
N ARG A 20 4.93 9.29 -1.38
CA ARG A 20 5.15 9.75 0.00
C ARG A 20 3.84 10.12 0.69
N GLU A 21 2.94 10.81 0.01
CA GLU A 21 1.64 11.20 0.54
C GLU A 21 0.74 9.99 0.78
N LEU A 22 0.72 9.04 -0.13
CA LEU A 22 -0.03 7.79 0.01
C LEU A 22 0.49 6.95 1.18
N LEU A 23 1.81 6.88 1.37
CA LEU A 23 2.39 6.22 2.53
C LEU A 23 2.02 6.95 3.82
N LYS A 24 2.04 8.28 3.84
CA LYS A 24 1.60 9.07 4.99
C LYS A 24 0.13 8.79 5.31
N PHE A 25 -0.74 8.77 4.30
CA PHE A 25 -2.14 8.37 4.43
C PHE A 25 -2.27 7.00 5.10
N CYS A 26 -1.51 5.98 4.66
CA CYS A 26 -1.55 4.67 5.29
C CYS A 26 -1.10 4.69 6.76
N ARG A 27 -0.08 5.49 7.13
CA ARG A 27 0.43 5.60 8.51
C ARG A 27 -0.54 6.29 9.47
N THR A 28 -1.40 7.17 8.95
CA THR A 28 -2.37 7.93 9.75
C THR A 28 -3.81 7.46 9.54
N ALA A 29 -4.00 6.32 8.89
CA ALA A 29 -5.30 5.83 8.49
C ALA A 29 -6.21 5.52 9.69
N ASP A 30 -7.42 6.06 9.68
CA ASP A 30 -8.49 5.67 10.60
C ASP A 30 -9.04 4.28 10.27
N LYS A 31 -10.03 3.80 11.03
CA LYS A 31 -10.61 2.46 10.83
C LYS A 31 -11.22 2.25 9.43
N ARG A 32 -11.88 3.27 8.88
CA ARG A 32 -12.51 3.19 7.55
C ARG A 32 -11.45 3.19 6.46
N GLN A 33 -10.43 4.03 6.59
CA GLN A 33 -9.29 4.08 5.68
C GLN A 33 -8.48 2.79 5.74
N GLN A 34 -8.30 2.19 6.92
CA GLN A 34 -7.66 0.87 7.06
C GLN A 34 -8.45 -0.24 6.36
N ALA A 35 -9.78 -0.20 6.35
CA ALA A 35 -10.59 -1.13 5.57
C ALA A 35 -10.35 -0.98 4.05
N LEU A 36 -10.18 0.26 3.56
CA LEU A 36 -9.82 0.50 2.16
C LEU A 36 -8.41 -0.01 1.83
N ILE A 37 -7.44 0.21 2.72
CA ILE A 37 -6.07 -0.32 2.56
C ILE A 37 -6.07 -1.85 2.55
N LEU A 38 -6.87 -2.46 3.43
CA LEU A 38 -7.03 -3.92 3.46
C LEU A 38 -7.64 -4.42 2.15
N HIS A 39 -8.68 -3.77 1.64
CA HIS A 39 -9.30 -4.14 0.37
C HIS A 39 -8.29 -4.08 -0.80
N ALA A 40 -7.49 -3.01 -0.87
CA ALA A 40 -6.42 -2.90 -1.86
C ALA A 40 -5.36 -4.02 -1.72
N ALA A 41 -5.01 -4.38 -0.48
CA ALA A 41 -4.09 -5.47 -0.19
C ALA A 41 -4.66 -6.84 -0.61
N GLN A 42 -5.96 -7.08 -0.42
CA GLN A 42 -6.64 -8.30 -0.84
C GLN A 42 -6.65 -8.45 -2.36
N ILE A 43 -6.94 -7.37 -3.09
CA ILE A 43 -6.85 -7.35 -4.57
C ILE A 43 -5.41 -7.60 -5.04
N ALA A 44 -4.41 -7.07 -4.32
CA ALA A 44 -3.02 -7.30 -4.65
C ALA A 44 -2.62 -8.77 -4.48
N ASN A 45 -2.88 -9.34 -3.30
CA ASN A 45 -2.73 -10.74 -2.94
C ASN A 45 -3.45 -11.04 -1.60
N ASP A 46 -4.56 -11.77 -1.67
CA ASP A 46 -5.39 -12.09 -0.50
C ASP A 46 -4.64 -12.87 0.58
N SER A 47 -3.79 -13.83 0.20
CA SER A 47 -3.07 -14.71 1.13
C SER A 47 -2.10 -13.96 2.07
N ILE A 48 -1.66 -12.77 1.70
CA ILE A 48 -0.77 -11.92 2.52
C ILE A 48 -1.33 -10.52 2.76
N ALA A 49 -2.64 -10.33 2.58
CA ALA A 49 -3.27 -9.02 2.71
C ALA A 49 -3.06 -8.40 4.11
N ILE A 50 -3.16 -9.21 5.17
CA ILE A 50 -2.93 -8.75 6.55
C ILE A 50 -1.47 -8.32 6.77
N PRO A 51 -0.44 -9.12 6.43
CA PRO A 51 0.95 -8.68 6.43
C PRO A 51 1.20 -7.38 5.65
N ILE A 52 0.57 -7.20 4.48
CA ILE A 52 0.68 -5.96 3.69
C ILE A 52 0.04 -4.79 4.44
N LEU A 53 -1.18 -4.94 4.96
CA LEU A 53 -1.86 -3.91 5.74
C LEU A 53 -0.98 -3.45 6.90
N VAL A 54 -0.47 -4.37 7.71
CA VAL A 54 0.38 -4.04 8.87
C VAL A 54 1.66 -3.37 8.40
N ASN A 55 2.30 -3.83 7.32
CA ASN A 55 3.47 -3.17 6.76
C ASN A 55 3.18 -1.72 6.36
N LEU A 56 2.02 -1.46 5.74
CA LEU A 56 1.61 -0.15 5.23
C LEU A 56 1.08 0.80 6.31
N THR A 57 0.53 0.29 7.42
CA THR A 57 0.02 1.13 8.53
C THR A 57 1.03 1.35 9.65
N SER A 58 1.86 0.36 10.02
CA SER A 58 2.72 0.45 11.23
C SER A 58 4.19 0.89 11.05
N GLY A 59 4.79 0.67 9.88
CA GLY A 59 6.20 0.96 9.58
C GLY A 59 7.04 -0.30 9.51
N ILE A 60 6.47 -1.41 9.95
CA ILE A 60 7.24 -2.60 10.30
C ILE A 60 7.68 -3.33 9.03
N GLY A 61 9.00 -3.47 8.87
CA GLY A 61 9.61 -4.14 7.73
C GLY A 61 9.35 -5.65 7.69
N TYR A 62 9.56 -6.23 6.51
CA TYR A 62 9.34 -7.65 6.21
C TYR A 62 9.97 -8.59 7.26
N ASP A 63 11.25 -8.38 7.63
CA ASP A 63 11.97 -9.29 8.54
C ASP A 63 11.37 -9.38 9.95
N ARG A 64 10.72 -8.30 10.39
CA ARG A 64 10.03 -8.30 11.67
C ARG A 64 8.63 -8.89 11.51
N LEU A 65 7.94 -8.59 10.40
CA LEU A 65 6.63 -9.17 10.09
C LEU A 65 6.67 -10.68 9.92
N SER A 66 7.69 -11.23 9.26
CA SER A 66 7.84 -12.68 9.02
C SER A 66 8.09 -13.48 10.31
N LYS A 67 8.32 -12.80 11.44
CA LYS A 67 8.36 -13.44 12.77
C LYS A 67 6.99 -13.54 13.43
N TRP A 68 6.01 -12.80 12.95
CA TRP A 68 4.65 -12.72 13.52
C TRP A 68 3.60 -13.32 12.60
N TYR A 69 3.84 -13.28 11.29
CA TYR A 69 2.95 -13.80 10.27
C TYR A 69 3.68 -14.85 9.43
N GLU A 70 2.93 -15.89 9.05
CA GLU A 70 3.36 -16.77 7.98
C GLU A 70 3.27 -16.00 6.65
N ILE A 71 4.41 -15.85 5.98
CA ILE A 71 4.50 -15.16 4.68
C ILE A 71 5.16 -16.15 3.71
N PRO A 72 4.37 -16.84 2.86
CA PRO A 72 4.84 -17.96 2.04
C PRO A 72 5.56 -17.49 0.75
N MET A 73 6.39 -16.45 0.84
CA MET A 73 7.11 -15.88 -0.29
C MET A 73 8.35 -15.13 0.16
N GLN A 74 9.23 -14.82 -0.78
CA GLN A 74 10.45 -14.08 -0.45
C GLN A 74 10.18 -12.59 -0.28
N ARG A 75 11.11 -11.88 0.38
CA ARG A 75 11.05 -10.43 0.57
C ARG A 75 10.79 -9.69 -0.75
N LYS A 76 11.43 -10.10 -1.85
CA LYS A 76 11.30 -9.45 -3.16
C LYS A 76 9.84 -9.48 -3.65
N ASP A 77 9.20 -10.64 -3.56
CA ASP A 77 7.81 -10.84 -3.98
C ASP A 77 6.86 -10.07 -3.08
N PHE A 78 7.08 -10.13 -1.77
CA PHE A 78 6.31 -9.34 -0.79
C PHE A 78 6.39 -7.84 -1.11
N GLN A 79 7.58 -7.31 -1.41
CA GLN A 79 7.72 -5.90 -1.81
C GLN A 79 7.02 -5.59 -3.13
N GLY A 80 6.96 -6.55 -4.06
CA GLY A 80 6.16 -6.45 -5.28
C GLY A 80 4.67 -6.30 -5.00
N TYR A 81 4.10 -7.19 -4.18
CA TYR A 81 2.67 -7.10 -3.80
C TYR A 81 2.36 -5.85 -2.97
N ARG A 82 3.27 -5.42 -2.11
CA ARG A 82 3.15 -4.14 -1.38
C ARG A 82 3.03 -2.96 -2.33
N ARG A 83 3.85 -2.89 -3.39
CA ARG A 83 3.75 -1.83 -4.42
C ARG A 83 2.44 -1.91 -5.19
N LYS A 84 2.04 -3.11 -5.60
CA LYS A 84 0.75 -3.35 -6.26
C LYS A 84 -0.43 -2.87 -5.40
N ALA A 85 -0.41 -3.16 -4.10
CA ALA A 85 -1.42 -2.69 -3.17
C ALA A 85 -1.49 -1.15 -3.07
N LEU A 86 -0.34 -0.46 -3.07
CA LEU A 86 -0.31 1.00 -3.11
C LEU A 86 -0.91 1.55 -4.41
N LYS A 87 -0.60 0.96 -5.57
CA LYS A 87 -1.22 1.38 -6.84
C LYS A 87 -2.74 1.22 -6.80
N ILE A 88 -3.23 0.05 -6.39
CA ILE A 88 -4.67 -0.21 -6.26
C ILE A 88 -5.32 0.78 -5.29
N LEU A 89 -4.69 1.06 -4.15
CA LEU A 89 -5.20 2.03 -3.19
C LEU A 89 -5.31 3.44 -3.80
N ASN A 90 -4.29 3.87 -4.54
CA ASN A 90 -4.30 5.15 -5.23
C ASN A 90 -5.47 5.25 -6.22
N ASP A 91 -5.66 4.22 -7.03
CA ASP A 91 -6.73 4.17 -8.02
C ASP A 91 -8.12 4.19 -7.34
N LEU A 92 -8.28 3.47 -6.22
CA LEU A 92 -9.51 3.50 -5.41
C LEU A 92 -9.79 4.89 -4.81
N ILE A 93 -8.76 5.59 -4.32
CA ILE A 93 -8.91 6.96 -3.79
C ILE A 93 -9.35 7.92 -4.89
N ILE A 94 -8.70 7.87 -6.05
CA ILE A 94 -9.04 8.71 -7.22
C ILE A 94 -10.48 8.48 -7.64
N LEU A 95 -10.90 7.21 -7.81
CA LEU A 95 -12.28 6.88 -8.18
C LEU A 95 -13.28 7.41 -7.14
N HIS A 96 -12.99 7.26 -5.85
CA HIS A 96 -13.86 7.77 -4.79
C HIS A 96 -13.96 9.30 -4.76
N ASP A 97 -12.89 10.02 -5.11
CA ASP A 97 -12.89 11.48 -5.15
C ASP A 97 -13.54 12.03 -6.43
N GLU A 98 -13.39 11.36 -7.58
CA GLU A 98 -14.14 11.66 -8.80
C GLU A 98 -15.65 11.48 -8.61
N ASP A 99 -16.05 10.42 -7.92
CA ASP A 99 -17.46 10.17 -7.64
C ASP A 99 -18.05 11.24 -6.71
N LYS A 100 -17.29 11.76 -5.74
CA LYS A 100 -17.75 12.88 -4.91
C LYS A 100 -17.95 14.16 -5.72
N ASN A 101 -17.09 14.41 -6.71
CA ASN A 101 -17.15 15.63 -7.54
C ASN A 101 -18.24 15.59 -8.62
N LYS A 102 -18.85 14.42 -8.91
CA LYS A 102 -19.96 14.29 -9.87
C LYS A 102 -21.34 14.68 -9.32
N PHE A 103 -21.47 14.89 -8.02
CA PHE A 103 -22.76 15.18 -7.36
C PHE A 103 -22.86 16.60 -6.76
N PHE A 104 -21.96 17.52 -7.15
CA PHE A 104 -22.02 18.94 -6.80
C PHE A 104 -22.08 19.82 -8.06
#